data_AF-A0A0G0FNA5-F1
#
_entry.id   AF-A0A0G0FNA5-F1
#
_cell.length_a   1.000
_cell.length_b   1.000
_cell.length_c   1.000
_cell.angle_alpha   90.00
_cell.angle_beta   90.00
_cell.angle_gamma   90.00
#
_symmetry.space_group_name_H-M   'P 1'
#
loop_
_entity.id
_entity.type
_entity.pdbx_description
1 polymer ?
#
loop_
_entity_poly.entity_id
_entity_poly.type
_entity_poly.pdbx_seq_one_letter_code
_entity_poly.pdbx_strand_id
1 'polypeptide(L)'
;VSRLQPEMKYYFEIISGTNTYDNSGKQYTATTFATLSTPPSYVSITGTTSNMPESNEGIIIAYIKDIDGTGTSGQAGLISTVMDESGKWILSIADSRSADGSEYFEYTSSDSMYFDILSTISSFTPVSVSMNGITSKDIGIAISDSEATTTVSKLSNYGVI
;
A
#
# COMPACT_ATOMS: atom_id res chain seq x y z
N VAL A 1 -9.56 -10.46 -5.50
CA VAL A 1 -9.74 -11.80 -4.86
C VAL A 1 -10.67 -11.64 -3.67
N SER A 2 -11.65 -12.51 -3.46
CA SER A 2 -12.65 -12.38 -2.38
C SER A 2 -12.88 -13.71 -1.66
N ARG A 3 -13.40 -13.67 -0.42
CA ARG A 3 -13.80 -14.85 0.38
C ARG A 3 -12.64 -15.78 0.77
N LEU A 4 -11.47 -15.19 1.05
CA LEU A 4 -10.32 -15.92 1.58
C LEU A 4 -10.59 -16.40 3.01
N GLN A 5 -10.07 -17.58 3.34
CA GLN A 5 -10.03 -18.11 4.69
C GLN A 5 -8.84 -17.49 5.44
N PRO A 6 -8.95 -17.21 6.74
CA PRO A 6 -7.80 -16.82 7.56
C PRO A 6 -6.80 -17.97 7.67
N GLU A 7 -5.53 -17.64 7.94
CA GLU A 7 -4.45 -18.61 8.20
C GLU A 7 -4.26 -19.66 7.09
N MET A 8 -4.54 -19.26 5.84
CA MET A 8 -4.56 -20.17 4.70
C MET A 8 -3.58 -19.71 3.64
N LYS A 9 -2.78 -20.65 3.14
CA LYS A 9 -1.86 -20.42 2.03
C LYS A 9 -2.60 -20.54 0.70
N TYR A 10 -2.54 -19.47 -0.08
CA TYR A 10 -3.08 -19.38 -1.43
C TYR A 10 -1.97 -19.37 -2.47
N TYR A 11 -2.29 -19.93 -3.63
CA TYR A 11 -1.44 -19.98 -4.80
C TYR A 11 -2.13 -19.23 -5.94
N PHE A 12 -1.40 -18.41 -6.68
CA PHE A 12 -1.97 -17.61 -7.76
C PHE A 12 -0.95 -17.32 -8.86
N GLU A 13 -1.47 -16.98 -10.03
CA GLU A 13 -0.74 -16.49 -11.19
C GLU A 13 -1.27 -15.11 -11.56
N ILE A 14 -0.43 -14.29 -12.16
CA ILE A 14 -0.82 -12.96 -12.63
C ILE A 14 -1.00 -13.06 -14.14
N ILE A 15 -2.18 -12.73 -14.64
CA ILE A 15 -2.48 -12.78 -16.08
C ILE A 15 -2.77 -11.36 -16.54
N SER A 16 -2.08 -10.91 -17.59
CA SER A 16 -2.34 -9.64 -18.28
C SER A 16 -2.44 -9.88 -19.78
N GLY A 17 -3.64 -9.72 -20.33
CA GLY A 17 -3.93 -10.08 -21.72
C GLY A 17 -3.65 -11.56 -21.97
N THR A 18 -2.74 -11.85 -22.91
CA THR A 18 -2.29 -13.21 -23.24
C THR A 18 -1.07 -13.66 -22.46
N ASN A 19 -0.49 -12.79 -21.62
CA ASN A 19 0.72 -13.08 -20.87
C ASN A 19 0.38 -13.62 -19.48
N THR A 20 0.98 -14.75 -19.12
CA THR A 20 1.01 -15.25 -17.75
C THR A 20 2.35 -14.94 -17.14
N TYR A 21 2.33 -14.22 -16.03
CA TYR A 21 3.49 -13.96 -15.19
C TYR A 21 3.47 -15.00 -14.08
N ASP A 22 4.52 -15.79 -14.03
CA ASP A 22 4.76 -16.78 -13.01
C ASP A 22 6.09 -16.49 -12.29
N ASN A 23 6.30 -17.18 -11.17
CA ASN A 23 7.50 -17.10 -10.37
C ASN A 23 8.53 -18.13 -10.87
N SER A 24 9.01 -17.95 -12.10
CA SER A 24 9.96 -18.85 -12.78
C SER A 24 9.42 -20.28 -12.94
N GLY A 25 8.23 -20.40 -13.53
CA GLY A 25 7.53 -21.67 -13.70
C GLY A 25 6.80 -22.16 -12.43
N LYS A 26 6.70 -21.33 -11.39
CA LYS A 26 5.96 -21.62 -10.14
C LYS A 26 4.88 -20.59 -9.90
N GLN A 27 3.83 -20.97 -9.18
CA GLN A 27 2.80 -20.04 -8.76
C GLN A 27 3.33 -19.11 -7.66
N TYR A 28 2.87 -17.86 -7.66
CA TYR A 28 3.04 -16.97 -6.51
C TYR A 28 2.24 -17.50 -5.33
N THR A 29 2.66 -17.13 -4.12
CA THR A 29 1.98 -17.56 -2.91
C THR A 29 1.79 -16.41 -1.94
N ALA A 30 0.64 -16.40 -1.27
CA ALA A 30 0.37 -15.51 -0.15
C ALA A 30 -0.33 -16.30 0.96
N THR A 31 0.01 -16.02 2.21
CA THR A 31 -0.67 -16.60 3.39
C THR A 31 -1.49 -15.51 4.04
N THR A 32 -2.78 -15.75 4.24
CA THR A 32 -3.65 -14.82 4.97
C THR A 32 -3.35 -14.85 6.46
N PHE A 33 -3.49 -13.70 7.12
CA PHE A 33 -3.36 -13.60 8.56
C PHE A 33 -4.54 -14.22 9.30
N ALA A 34 -4.38 -14.40 10.62
CA ALA A 34 -5.45 -14.75 11.52
C ALA A 34 -6.56 -13.69 11.56
N THR A 35 -7.76 -14.11 11.95
CA THR A 35 -8.85 -13.19 12.25
C THR A 35 -8.58 -12.54 13.60
N LEU A 36 -8.51 -11.21 13.64
CA LEU A 36 -8.38 -10.47 14.88
C LEU A 36 -9.78 -10.19 15.47
N SER A 37 -9.86 -10.21 16.80
CA SER A 37 -11.06 -9.77 17.52
C SER A 37 -11.13 -8.25 17.59
N THR A 38 -12.35 -7.70 17.63
CA THR A 38 -12.61 -6.29 17.96
C THR A 38 -11.94 -5.31 16.97
N PRO A 39 -12.48 -5.18 15.75
CA PRO A 39 -11.94 -4.23 14.79
C PRO A 39 -12.02 -2.79 15.33
N PRO A 40 -11.00 -1.96 15.08
CA PRO A 40 -11.04 -0.54 15.40
C PRO A 40 -12.21 0.18 14.71
N SER A 41 -12.59 1.34 15.23
CA SER A 41 -13.56 2.21 14.54
C SER A 41 -13.00 2.65 13.19
N TYR A 42 -13.87 2.71 12.17
CA TYR A 42 -13.45 3.10 10.84
C TYR A 42 -12.84 4.50 10.82
N VAL A 43 -11.66 4.61 10.20
CA VAL A 43 -10.97 5.86 9.92
C VAL A 43 -10.40 5.79 8.52
N SER A 44 -10.67 6.81 7.72
CA SER A 44 -10.08 6.98 6.40
C SER A 44 -9.48 8.36 6.23
N ILE A 45 -8.58 8.44 5.25
CA ILE A 45 -7.91 9.64 4.81
C ILE A 45 -8.10 9.78 3.30
N THR A 46 -7.98 10.99 2.81
CA THR A 46 -8.12 11.32 1.39
C THR A 46 -6.90 12.07 0.91
N GLY A 47 -6.66 12.01 -0.39
CA GLY A 47 -5.63 12.83 -1.00
C GLY A 47 -5.76 12.89 -2.50
N THR A 48 -4.78 13.56 -3.09
CA THR A 48 -4.67 13.80 -4.52
C THR A 48 -3.26 13.51 -4.99
N THR A 49 -3.14 13.09 -6.24
CA THR A 49 -1.87 13.04 -6.94
C THR A 49 -1.82 14.10 -8.03
N SER A 50 -0.62 14.56 -8.32
CA SER A 50 -0.36 15.54 -9.37
C SER A 50 0.68 15.00 -10.36
N ASN A 51 0.65 15.54 -11.58
CA ASN A 51 1.49 15.12 -12.70
C ASN A 51 1.31 13.62 -13.05
N MET A 52 0.06 13.15 -12.99
CA MET A 52 -0.27 11.80 -13.46
C MET A 52 0.01 11.69 -14.96
N PRO A 53 0.60 10.58 -15.40
CA PRO A 53 0.74 10.33 -16.83
C PRO A 53 -0.59 10.04 -17.51
N GLU A 54 -0.60 10.08 -18.85
CA GLU A 54 -1.80 9.82 -19.65
C GLU A 54 -2.42 8.44 -19.39
N SER A 55 -1.63 7.44 -19.00
CA SER A 55 -2.15 6.12 -18.62
C SER A 55 -3.06 6.20 -17.39
N ASN A 56 -2.82 7.17 -16.50
CA ASN A 56 -3.57 7.42 -15.27
C ASN A 56 -3.70 6.20 -14.35
N GLU A 57 -2.75 5.27 -14.48
CA GLU A 57 -2.70 4.03 -13.72
C GLU A 57 -1.75 4.22 -12.53
N GLY A 58 -2.28 4.08 -11.31
CA GLY A 58 -1.46 4.10 -10.11
C GLY A 58 -2.17 3.49 -8.91
N ILE A 59 -1.37 2.87 -8.04
CA ILE A 59 -1.80 2.34 -6.75
C ILE A 59 -1.05 3.12 -5.68
N ILE A 60 -1.79 3.74 -4.77
CA ILE A 60 -1.20 4.33 -3.57
C ILE A 60 -0.86 3.19 -2.62
N ILE A 61 0.39 3.12 -2.20
CA ILE A 61 0.85 2.21 -1.14
C ILE A 61 1.26 3.07 0.05
N ALA A 62 0.82 2.69 1.24
CA ALA A 62 1.17 3.40 2.45
C ALA A 62 1.39 2.48 3.65
N TYR A 63 2.02 3.02 4.68
CA TYR A 63 2.14 2.39 5.99
C TYR A 63 2.34 3.45 7.07
N ILE A 64 1.96 3.12 8.30
CA ILE A 64 2.22 3.95 9.49
C ILE A 64 3.51 3.45 10.14
N LYS A 65 4.33 4.37 10.65
CA LYS A 65 5.56 4.05 11.37
C LYS A 65 5.56 4.74 12.73
N ASP A 66 5.83 3.96 13.77
CA ASP A 66 6.06 4.44 15.13
C ASP A 66 7.37 5.25 15.18
N ILE A 67 7.27 6.46 15.72
CA ILE A 67 8.39 7.40 15.87
C ILE A 67 8.68 7.70 17.33
N ASP A 68 7.69 7.59 18.22
CA ASP A 68 7.82 8.00 19.62
C ASP A 68 7.95 6.84 20.62
N GLY A 69 7.86 5.60 20.14
CA GLY A 69 7.98 4.39 20.95
C GLY A 69 6.70 4.04 21.73
N THR A 70 5.56 4.63 21.37
CA THR A 70 4.25 4.41 22.01
C THR A 70 3.28 3.75 21.03
N GLY A 71 2.54 2.74 21.51
CA GLY A 71 1.65 1.95 20.65
C GLY A 71 2.39 0.76 20.04
N THR A 72 2.05 0.38 18.81
CA THR A 72 2.70 -0.75 18.13
C THR A 72 4.05 -0.33 17.58
N SER A 73 5.13 -0.95 18.09
CA SER A 73 6.49 -0.61 17.64
C SER A 73 6.78 -0.99 16.19
N GLY A 74 7.59 -0.17 15.53
CA GLY A 74 8.07 -0.45 14.17
C GLY A 74 7.18 0.15 13.08
N GLN A 75 6.83 -0.64 12.07
CA GLN A 75 5.97 -0.19 10.98
C GLN A 75 4.79 -1.14 10.77
N ALA A 76 3.66 -0.58 10.36
CA ALA A 76 2.50 -1.33 9.93
C ALA A 76 2.79 -2.12 8.66
N GLY A 77 1.98 -3.15 8.42
CA GLY A 77 1.87 -3.79 7.12
C GLY A 77 1.41 -2.79 6.05
N LEU A 78 1.79 -3.04 4.81
CA LEU A 78 1.41 -2.19 3.68
C LEU A 78 -0.10 -2.23 3.47
N ILE A 79 -0.69 -1.05 3.36
CA ILE A 79 -2.08 -0.84 2.92
C ILE A 79 -2.06 -0.16 1.55
N SER A 80 -3.13 -0.33 0.79
CA SER A 80 -3.21 0.24 -0.54
C SER A 80 -4.61 0.63 -0.97
N THR A 81 -4.66 1.57 -1.91
CA THR A 81 -5.90 1.96 -2.59
C THR A 81 -5.59 2.33 -4.04
N VAL A 82 -6.60 2.22 -4.89
CA VAL A 82 -6.54 2.71 -6.27
C VAL A 82 -7.01 4.16 -6.31
N MET A 83 -6.37 4.95 -7.17
CA MET A 83 -6.83 6.31 -7.46
C MET A 83 -7.89 6.31 -8.55
N ASP A 84 -8.72 7.37 -8.56
CA ASP A 84 -9.66 7.64 -9.64
C ASP A 84 -8.98 8.34 -10.83
N GLU A 85 -9.76 8.56 -11.90
CA GLU A 85 -9.28 9.20 -13.12
C GLU A 85 -8.84 10.67 -12.93
N SER A 86 -9.13 11.28 -11.77
CA SER A 86 -8.68 12.63 -11.42
C SER A 86 -7.51 12.60 -10.44
N GLY A 87 -6.91 11.44 -10.18
CA GLY A 87 -5.83 11.25 -9.23
C GLY A 87 -6.25 11.33 -7.76
N LYS A 88 -7.56 11.29 -7.46
CA LYS A 88 -8.07 11.32 -6.09
C LYS A 88 -8.16 9.91 -5.54
N TRP A 89 -7.97 9.79 -4.24
CA TRP A 89 -8.01 8.49 -3.57
C TRP A 89 -8.55 8.59 -2.15
N ILE A 90 -9.09 7.47 -1.67
CA ILE A 90 -9.56 7.29 -0.30
C ILE A 90 -8.91 6.01 0.23
N LEU A 91 -8.28 6.10 1.40
CA LEU A 91 -7.58 4.99 2.03
C LEU A 91 -8.09 4.79 3.45
N SER A 92 -8.53 3.58 3.78
CA SER A 92 -8.79 3.16 5.16
C SER A 92 -7.47 2.93 5.88
N ILE A 93 -7.33 3.48 7.09
CA ILE A 93 -6.10 3.35 7.90
C ILE A 93 -6.36 2.70 9.26
N ALA A 94 -7.61 2.65 9.71
CA ALA A 94 -7.96 2.09 11.02
C ALA A 94 -7.67 0.59 11.15
N ASP A 95 -7.80 -0.15 10.06
CA ASP A 95 -7.59 -1.59 10.01
C ASP A 95 -6.17 -1.99 9.61
N SER A 96 -5.23 -1.03 9.63
CA SER A 96 -3.81 -1.30 9.51
C SER A 96 -3.38 -2.30 10.58
N ARG A 97 -2.53 -3.26 10.20
CA ARG A 97 -1.99 -4.27 11.11
C ARG A 97 -0.50 -4.09 11.30
N SER A 98 0.06 -4.68 12.36
CA SER A 98 1.50 -4.90 12.48
C SER A 98 2.07 -5.56 11.21
N ALA A 99 3.38 -5.40 10.96
CA ALA A 99 4.00 -5.98 9.77
C ALA A 99 3.84 -7.52 9.66
N ASP A 100 3.69 -8.21 10.79
CA ASP A 100 3.43 -9.65 10.87
C ASP A 100 1.94 -10.01 10.93
N GLY A 101 1.05 -9.01 10.93
CA GLY A 101 -0.39 -9.17 10.91
C GLY A 101 -1.02 -9.71 12.20
N SER A 102 -0.25 -9.80 13.29
CA SER A 102 -0.64 -10.38 14.57
C SER A 102 -1.59 -9.50 15.39
N GLU A 103 -1.58 -8.19 15.16
CA GLU A 103 -2.43 -7.22 15.86
C GLU A 103 -2.81 -6.02 14.95
N TYR A 104 -3.80 -5.24 15.39
CA TYR A 104 -4.08 -3.94 14.79
C TYR A 104 -2.98 -2.96 15.19
N PHE A 105 -2.53 -2.14 14.25
CA PHE A 105 -1.45 -1.19 14.48
C PHE A 105 -1.97 0.01 15.28
N GLU A 106 -1.51 0.14 16.53
CA GLU A 106 -1.82 1.30 17.37
C GLU A 106 -0.81 2.42 17.09
N TYR A 107 -1.30 3.62 16.78
CA TYR A 107 -0.47 4.78 16.46
C TYR A 107 -0.86 6.00 17.30
N THR A 108 0.07 6.94 17.46
CA THR A 108 -0.13 8.22 18.15
C THR A 108 -0.11 9.40 17.18
N SER A 109 -0.36 10.61 17.69
CA SER A 109 -0.22 11.84 16.89
C SER A 109 1.24 12.15 16.50
N SER A 110 2.24 11.62 17.22
CA SER A 110 3.65 11.85 16.93
C SER A 110 4.17 11.00 15.77
N ASP A 111 3.45 9.92 15.45
CA ASP A 111 3.81 9.01 14.38
C ASP A 111 3.68 9.64 13.01
N SER A 112 4.20 8.92 12.01
CA SER A 112 4.18 9.36 10.62
C SER A 112 3.65 8.26 9.71
N MET A 113 2.80 8.68 8.76
CA MET A 113 2.37 7.86 7.66
C MET A 113 3.24 8.14 6.43
N TYR A 114 3.68 7.08 5.77
CA TYR A 114 4.52 7.12 4.58
C TYR A 114 3.71 6.68 3.37
N PHE A 115 3.88 7.38 2.26
CA PHE A 115 3.17 7.17 1.01
C PHE A 115 4.14 7.00 -0.15
N ASP A 116 3.72 6.16 -1.09
CA ASP A 116 4.46 5.73 -2.26
C ASP A 116 3.45 5.39 -3.37
N ILE A 117 3.84 5.52 -4.64
CA ILE A 117 2.98 5.25 -5.79
C ILE A 117 3.56 4.10 -6.61
N LEU A 118 2.79 3.02 -6.75
CA LEU A 118 3.11 1.98 -7.70
C LEU A 118 2.44 2.28 -9.05
N SER A 119 3.23 2.56 -10.08
CA SER A 119 2.77 2.87 -11.43
C SER A 119 3.75 2.34 -12.48
N THR A 120 3.32 2.33 -13.75
CA THR A 120 4.17 2.03 -14.92
C THR A 120 5.11 3.17 -15.29
N ILE A 121 5.27 4.19 -14.44
CA ILE A 121 6.22 5.28 -14.67
C ILE A 121 7.09 5.46 -13.43
N SER A 122 8.40 5.57 -13.66
CA SER A 122 9.42 5.35 -12.66
C SER A 122 10.01 6.65 -12.09
N SER A 123 9.21 7.41 -11.34
CA SER A 123 9.70 8.06 -10.12
C SER A 123 8.60 8.90 -9.47
N PHE A 124 8.39 8.67 -8.18
CA PHE A 124 7.61 9.55 -7.33
C PHE A 124 8.49 9.95 -6.16
N THR A 125 8.24 11.11 -5.59
CA THR A 125 8.87 11.50 -4.33
C THR A 125 8.06 10.86 -3.20
N PRO A 126 8.65 9.97 -2.38
CA PRO A 126 7.95 9.46 -1.20
C PRO A 126 7.52 10.62 -0.31
N VAL A 127 6.28 10.57 0.17
CA VAL A 127 5.71 11.59 1.05
C VAL A 127 5.56 11.00 2.45
N SER A 128 5.95 11.76 3.48
CA SER A 128 5.60 11.44 4.86
C SER A 128 4.73 12.54 5.46
N VAL A 129 3.69 12.13 6.19
CA VAL A 129 2.73 13.03 6.82
C VAL A 129 2.57 12.61 8.28
N SER A 130 2.65 13.58 9.19
CA SER A 130 2.37 13.32 10.62
C SER A 130 0.93 12.83 10.83
N MET A 131 0.76 11.87 11.73
CA MET A 131 -0.54 11.33 12.15
C MET A 131 -1.40 12.34 12.91
N ASN A 132 -0.80 13.39 13.48
CA ASN A 132 -1.53 14.46 14.16
C ASN A 132 -2.54 15.14 13.21
N GLY A 133 -3.84 14.96 13.49
CA GLY A 133 -4.93 15.54 12.69
C GLY A 133 -5.00 15.01 11.25
N ILE A 134 -4.47 13.81 10.97
CA ILE A 134 -4.33 13.29 9.60
C ILE A 134 -5.65 13.21 8.83
N THR A 135 -6.77 12.95 9.50
CA THR A 135 -8.11 12.87 8.89
C THR A 135 -8.63 14.21 8.36
N SER A 136 -8.01 15.32 8.74
CA SER A 136 -8.36 16.67 8.28
C SER A 136 -7.35 17.22 7.25
N LYS A 137 -6.32 16.45 6.92
CA LYS A 137 -5.30 16.86 5.94
C LYS A 137 -5.71 16.40 4.55
N ASP A 138 -5.45 17.27 3.57
CA ASP A 138 -5.44 16.86 2.16
C ASP A 138 -4.01 16.47 1.79
N ILE A 139 -3.82 15.21 1.39
CA ILE A 139 -2.50 14.62 1.18
C ILE A 139 -2.17 14.69 -0.31
N GLY A 140 -1.24 15.58 -0.66
CA GLY A 140 -0.73 15.70 -2.02
C GLY A 140 0.50 14.82 -2.25
N ILE A 141 0.49 14.01 -3.30
CA ILE A 141 1.64 13.22 -3.75
C ILE A 141 1.99 13.62 -5.19
N ALA A 142 3.17 14.18 -5.39
CA ALA A 142 3.63 14.59 -6.72
C ALA A 142 4.43 13.47 -7.39
N ILE A 143 4.09 13.18 -8.64
CA ILE A 143 4.93 12.36 -9.52
C ILE A 143 6.01 13.28 -10.10
N SER A 144 7.26 12.82 -10.00
CA SER A 144 8.40 13.50 -10.59
C SER A 144 8.56 12.99 -12.03
N ASP A 145 8.74 13.90 -13.00
CA ASP A 145 8.94 13.53 -14.40
C ASP A 145 10.04 12.49 -14.55
N SER A 146 9.66 11.33 -15.09
CA SER A 146 10.56 10.26 -15.49
C SER A 146 9.89 9.50 -16.62
N GLU A 147 10.69 9.01 -17.56
CA GLU A 147 10.21 8.35 -18.75
C GLU A 147 9.32 7.15 -18.41
N ALA A 148 8.29 6.90 -19.22
CA ALA A 148 7.42 5.74 -19.04
C ALA A 148 8.25 4.45 -19.03
N THR A 149 8.12 3.65 -17.97
CA THR A 149 8.84 2.38 -17.83
C THR A 149 7.90 1.20 -17.99
N THR A 150 8.32 0.19 -18.71
CA THR A 150 7.54 -1.05 -18.86
C THR A 150 7.58 -1.94 -17.60
N THR A 151 8.14 -1.48 -16.47
CA THR A 151 8.36 -2.29 -15.26
C THR A 151 7.89 -1.57 -13.99
N VAL A 152 7.39 -2.37 -13.05
CA VAL A 152 6.85 -1.94 -11.76
C VAL A 152 7.73 -2.54 -10.65
N SER A 153 8.53 -1.72 -9.99
CA SER A 153 9.56 -2.17 -9.04
C SER A 153 9.13 -1.99 -7.58
N LYS A 154 8.51 -3.00 -6.96
CA LYS A 154 8.23 -2.96 -5.50
C LYS A 154 8.34 -4.31 -4.76
N LEU A 155 8.91 -5.32 -5.38
CA LEU A 155 9.28 -6.55 -4.68
C LEU A 155 10.81 -6.62 -4.59
N SER A 156 11.33 -6.81 -3.38
CA SER A 156 12.77 -6.98 -3.10
C SER A 156 13.38 -8.20 -3.80
N ASN A 157 12.53 -9.08 -4.33
CA ASN A 157 12.86 -10.17 -5.23
C ASN A 157 11.98 -10.04 -6.49
N TYR A 158 12.46 -9.26 -7.46
CA TYR A 158 12.12 -9.50 -8.86
C TYR A 158 13.26 -10.33 -9.42
N GLY A 159 13.15 -11.66 -9.27
CA GLY A 159 14.15 -12.60 -9.74
C GLY A 159 14.26 -12.57 -11.27
N VAL A 160 15.18 -11.77 -11.78
CA VAL A 160 15.82 -12.00 -13.09
C VAL A 160 17.25 -12.43 -12.77
N ILE A 161 17.53 -13.73 -12.97
CA ILE A 161 18.89 -14.25 -13.21
C ILE A 161 18.93 -14.64 -14.68
#